data_AF-A0A8T4VP23-F1
#
_entry.id   AF-A0A8T4VP23-F1
#
_cell.length_a   1.000
_cell.length_b   1.000
_cell.length_c   1.000
_cell.angle_alpha   90.00
_cell.angle_beta   90.00
_cell.angle_gamma   90.00
#
_symmetry.space_group_name_H-M   'P 1'
#
loop_
_entity.id
_entity.type
_entity.pdbx_description
1 polymer ?
#
loop_
_entity_poly.entity_id
_entity_poly.type
_entity_poly.pdbx_seq_one_letter_code
_entity_poly.pdbx_strand_id
1 'polypeptide(L)'
;VTIQAQILDLLKELQEERNLSILFITHDMGVIADISDRVNVMYAGQIVEKAPVESLFANPQHPYTEALIETIPGEETREEGLRTIEGEVPTPNEPATYCRFAPRCPKAFDACETNPPANVPVGEGDEHFAACLLYPEGLSEAERLERHREHQPRTGIDSGGADE
;
A
#
# COMPACT_ATOMS: atom_id res chain seq x y z
N VAL A 1 0.16 3.85 -29.91
CA VAL A 1 -0.83 4.38 -28.96
C VAL A 1 -1.91 3.32 -28.77
N THR A 2 -2.16 2.88 -27.54
CA THR A 2 -3.16 1.83 -27.22
C THR A 2 -4.53 2.45 -26.94
N ILE A 3 -5.61 1.66 -26.98
CA ILE A 3 -6.96 2.13 -26.59
C ILE A 3 -6.99 2.57 -25.12
N GLN A 4 -6.26 1.86 -24.25
CA GLN A 4 -6.14 2.20 -22.84
C GLN A 4 -5.60 3.62 -22.64
N ALA A 5 -4.52 3.99 -23.32
CA ALA A 5 -3.96 5.35 -23.24
C ALA A 5 -4.99 6.41 -23.64
N GLN A 6 -5.75 6.18 -24.73
CA GLN A 6 -6.78 7.11 -25.19
C GLN A 6 -7.92 7.30 -24.16
N ILE A 7 -8.31 6.23 -23.46
CA ILE A 7 -9.33 6.32 -22.40
C ILE A 7 -8.79 7.12 -21.22
N LEU A 8 -7.54 6.88 -20.82
CA LEU A 8 -6.90 7.58 -19.71
C LEU A 8 -6.72 9.08 -20.01
N ASP A 9 -6.30 9.43 -21.22
CA ASP A 9 -6.18 10.82 -21.69
C ASP A 9 -7.53 11.53 -21.63
N LEU A 10 -8.60 10.87 -22.12
CA LEU A 10 -9.96 11.42 -22.06
C LEU A 10 -10.43 11.62 -20.61
N LEU A 11 -10.13 10.69 -19.70
CA LEU A 11 -10.50 10.84 -18.30
C LEU A 11 -9.78 12.02 -17.64
N LYS A 12 -8.52 12.24 -17.98
CA LYS A 12 -7.73 13.39 -17.52
C LYS A 12 -8.28 14.71 -18.04
N GLU A 13 -8.58 14.78 -19.34
CA GLU A 13 -9.22 15.95 -19.95
C GLU A 13 -10.56 16.28 -19.24
N LEU A 14 -11.40 15.27 -19.01
CA LEU A 14 -12.67 15.45 -18.31
C LEU A 14 -12.50 15.88 -16.86
N GLN A 15 -11.47 15.37 -16.16
CA GLN A 15 -11.15 15.77 -14.80
C GLN A 15 -10.87 17.27 -14.72
N GLU A 16 -10.01 17.78 -15.62
CA GLU A 16 -9.60 19.17 -15.68
C GLU A 16 -10.75 20.09 -16.13
N GLU A 17 -11.46 19.73 -17.19
CA GLU A 17 -12.56 20.55 -17.73
C GLU A 17 -13.76 20.67 -16.79
N ARG A 18 -14.01 19.63 -15.98
CA ARG A 18 -15.20 19.53 -15.12
C ARG A 18 -14.89 19.67 -13.63
N ASN A 19 -13.61 19.84 -13.27
CA ASN A 19 -13.13 19.92 -11.89
C ASN A 19 -13.62 18.73 -11.03
N LEU A 20 -13.39 17.51 -11.54
CA LEU A 20 -13.82 16.27 -10.89
C LEU A 20 -12.71 15.68 -10.02
N SER A 21 -13.12 14.90 -9.01
CA SER A 21 -12.24 13.97 -8.33
C SER A 21 -12.46 12.56 -8.89
N ILE A 22 -11.38 11.87 -9.25
CA ILE A 22 -11.44 10.52 -9.81
C ILE A 22 -10.74 9.56 -8.83
N LEU A 23 -11.44 8.49 -8.46
CA LEU A 23 -10.83 7.34 -7.77
C LEU A 23 -10.63 6.23 -8.80
N PHE A 24 -9.36 5.91 -9.08
CA PHE A 24 -8.99 4.83 -9.97
C PHE A 24 -8.56 3.59 -9.19
N ILE A 25 -9.04 2.41 -9.61
CA ILE A 25 -8.68 1.12 -9.01
C ILE A 25 -8.09 0.24 -10.10
N THR A 26 -6.81 -0.10 -9.96
CA THR A 26 -6.09 -0.96 -10.90
C THR A 26 -5.01 -1.76 -10.18
N HIS A 27 -4.51 -2.80 -10.85
CA HIS A 27 -3.35 -3.58 -10.45
C HIS A 27 -2.08 -3.19 -11.23
N ASP A 28 -2.22 -2.34 -12.24
CA ASP A 28 -1.12 -1.91 -13.11
C ASP A 28 -0.46 -0.65 -12.55
N MET A 29 0.72 -0.80 -11.97
CA MET A 29 1.49 0.33 -11.43
C MET A 29 2.00 1.28 -12.52
N GLY A 30 2.22 0.82 -13.75
CA GLY A 30 2.64 1.69 -14.85
C GLY A 30 1.54 2.72 -15.18
N VAL A 31 0.28 2.30 -15.16
CA VAL A 31 -0.86 3.21 -15.32
C VAL A 31 -0.95 4.20 -14.16
N ILE A 32 -0.76 3.72 -12.93
CA ILE A 32 -0.86 4.56 -11.73
C ILE A 32 0.17 5.71 -11.77
N ALA A 33 1.39 5.43 -12.23
CA ALA A 33 2.46 6.42 -12.35
C ALA A 33 2.08 7.64 -13.21
N ASP A 34 1.25 7.43 -14.24
CA ASP A 34 0.93 8.47 -15.22
C ASP A 34 -0.30 9.32 -14.87
N ILE A 35 -1.27 8.75 -14.14
CA ILE A 35 -2.62 9.33 -14.01
C ILE A 35 -3.06 9.69 -12.60
N SER A 36 -2.32 9.29 -11.56
CA SER A 36 -2.77 9.46 -10.17
C SER A 36 -1.93 10.51 -9.45
N ASP A 37 -2.57 11.42 -8.70
CA ASP A 37 -1.83 12.34 -7.81
C ASP A 37 -1.32 11.62 -6.55
N ARG A 38 -2.12 10.66 -6.06
CA ARG A 38 -1.90 9.92 -4.80
C ARG A 38 -2.26 8.46 -4.99
N VAL A 39 -1.57 7.59 -4.26
CA VAL A 39 -1.74 6.15 -4.36
C VAL A 39 -2.00 5.55 -2.99
N ASN A 40 -2.91 4.58 -2.93
CA ASN A 40 -3.07 3.68 -1.78
C ASN A 40 -2.80 2.26 -2.26
N VAL A 41 -1.74 1.65 -1.78
CA VAL A 41 -1.41 0.25 -2.07
C VAL A 41 -2.16 -0.62 -1.08
N MET A 42 -2.92 -1.57 -1.61
CA MET A 42 -3.70 -2.51 -0.81
C MET A 42 -3.12 -3.93 -0.90
N TYR A 43 -3.06 -4.61 0.24
CA TYR A 43 -2.73 -6.03 0.32
C TYR A 43 -3.68 -6.74 1.28
N ALA A 44 -4.29 -7.83 0.81
CA ALA A 44 -5.22 -8.65 1.59
C ALA A 44 -6.20 -7.82 2.44
N GLY A 45 -6.90 -6.87 1.81
CA GLY A 45 -7.92 -6.03 2.46
C GLY A 45 -7.38 -4.95 3.42
N GLN A 46 -6.09 -4.62 3.40
CA GLN A 46 -5.50 -3.54 4.19
C GLN A 46 -4.78 -2.55 3.28
N ILE A 47 -4.90 -1.24 3.56
CA ILE A 47 -4.00 -0.23 2.97
C ILE A 47 -2.66 -0.38 3.68
N VAL A 48 -1.66 -0.87 2.92
CA VAL A 48 -0.33 -1.15 3.43
C VAL A 48 0.65 -0.01 3.20
N GLU A 49 0.36 0.85 2.22
CA GLU A 49 1.14 2.06 1.98
C GLU A 49 0.28 3.12 1.30
N LYS A 50 0.50 4.38 1.65
CA LYS A 50 -0.16 5.53 1.04
C LYS A 50 0.84 6.67 0.89
N ALA A 51 0.93 7.27 -0.29
CA ALA A 51 1.80 8.41 -0.55
C ALA A 51 1.34 9.20 -1.78
N PRO A 52 1.87 10.44 -2.00
CA PRO A 52 1.92 11.03 -3.33
C PRO A 52 2.59 10.07 -4.33
N VAL A 53 2.15 10.07 -5.59
CA VAL A 53 2.66 9.12 -6.60
C VAL A 53 4.18 9.22 -6.74
N GLU A 54 4.73 10.43 -6.81
CA GLU A 54 6.17 10.66 -6.98
C GLU A 54 6.98 10.05 -5.81
N SER A 55 6.53 10.28 -4.58
CA SER A 55 7.18 9.75 -3.37
C SER A 55 7.11 8.23 -3.30
N LEU A 56 5.97 7.63 -3.67
CA LEU A 56 5.78 6.18 -3.64
C LEU A 56 6.77 5.47 -4.59
N PHE A 57 6.91 5.99 -5.81
CA PHE A 57 7.77 5.38 -6.83
C PHE A 57 9.26 5.66 -6.57
N ALA A 58 9.59 6.82 -6.00
CA ALA A 58 10.97 7.17 -5.69
C ALA A 58 11.52 6.44 -4.46
N ASN A 59 10.70 6.24 -3.43
CA ASN A 59 11.14 5.66 -2.17
C ASN A 59 10.02 4.85 -1.49
N PRO A 60 9.62 3.69 -2.06
CA PRO A 60 8.62 2.83 -1.46
C PRO A 60 9.10 2.26 -0.13
N GLN A 61 8.23 2.25 0.87
CA GLN A 61 8.58 1.93 2.25
C GLN A 61 8.11 0.54 2.68
N HIS A 62 6.96 0.09 2.18
CA HIS A 62 6.44 -1.23 2.52
C HIS A 62 7.07 -2.30 1.60
N PRO A 63 7.58 -3.42 2.13
CA PRO A 63 8.28 -4.44 1.30
C PRO A 63 7.42 -5.04 0.18
N TYR A 64 6.10 -5.05 0.34
CA TYR A 64 5.17 -5.40 -0.75
C TYR A 64 5.17 -4.37 -1.88
N THR A 65 5.17 -3.08 -1.58
CA THR A 65 5.20 -2.00 -2.57
C THR A 65 6.54 -1.97 -3.30
N GLU A 66 7.65 -2.17 -2.56
CA GLU A 66 8.98 -2.37 -3.16
C GLU A 66 8.93 -3.47 -4.23
N ALA A 67 8.43 -4.66 -3.85
CA ALA A 67 8.32 -5.78 -4.76
C ALA A 67 7.37 -5.53 -5.95
N LEU A 68 6.27 -4.79 -5.76
CA LEU A 68 5.39 -4.39 -6.85
C LEU A 68 6.10 -3.48 -7.85
N ILE A 69 6.83 -2.47 -7.39
CA ILE A 69 7.55 -1.54 -8.27
C ILE A 69 8.67 -2.26 -9.02
N GLU A 70 9.37 -3.19 -8.38
CA GLU A 70 10.39 -4.02 -9.04
C GLU A 70 9.81 -4.90 -10.18
N THR A 71 8.51 -5.18 -10.19
CA THR A 71 7.86 -5.93 -11.29
C THR A 71 7.53 -5.07 -12.50
N ILE A 72 7.59 -3.74 -12.39
CA ILE A 72 7.32 -2.82 -13.48
C ILE A 72 8.49 -2.93 -14.48
N PRO A 73 8.24 -3.22 -15.77
CA PRO A 73 9.31 -3.32 -16.76
C PRO A 73 10.02 -1.97 -16.92
N GLY A 74 11.24 -1.86 -16.38
CA GLY A 74 12.16 -0.76 -16.64
C GLY A 74 13.08 -1.05 -17.82
N GLU A 75 13.84 -0.05 -18.28
CA GLU A 75 14.84 -0.24 -19.34
C GLU A 75 15.94 -1.23 -18.91
N GLU A 76 16.29 -1.26 -17.62
CA GLU A 76 17.33 -2.14 -17.05
C GLU A 76 16.84 -3.56 -16.70
N THR A 77 15.53 -3.76 -16.48
CA THR A 77 14.95 -5.05 -16.02
C THR A 77 14.94 -6.14 -17.10
N ARG A 78 15.35 -5.84 -18.33
CA ARG A 78 15.36 -6.80 -19.45
C ARG A 78 16.41 -7.90 -19.29
N GLU A 79 17.45 -7.70 -18.50
CA GLU A 79 18.58 -8.64 -18.39
C GLU A 79 18.45 -9.64 -17.22
N GLU A 80 17.71 -9.32 -16.16
CA GLU A 80 17.65 -10.14 -14.91
C GLU A 80 16.36 -10.95 -14.72
N GLY A 81 15.37 -10.81 -15.61
CA GLY A 81 14.07 -11.48 -15.49
C GLY A 81 13.14 -10.83 -14.46
N LEU A 82 11.84 -11.11 -14.56
CA LEU A 82 10.84 -10.53 -13.66
C LEU A 82 10.90 -11.22 -12.28
N ARG A 83 11.07 -10.44 -11.22
CA ARG A 83 10.99 -10.95 -9.84
C ARG A 83 9.53 -11.22 -9.49
N THR A 84 9.22 -12.43 -9.04
CA THR A 84 7.87 -12.80 -8.60
C THR A 84 7.80 -12.85 -7.08
N ILE A 85 6.70 -12.35 -6.49
CA ILE A 85 6.44 -12.51 -5.06
C ILE A 85 5.92 -13.92 -4.81
N GLU A 86 6.72 -14.78 -4.17
CA GLU A 86 6.37 -16.18 -3.90
C GLU A 86 5.29 -16.32 -2.80
N GLY A 87 4.58 -17.44 -2.78
CA GLY A 87 3.55 -17.78 -1.77
C GLY A 87 2.11 -17.39 -2.13
N GLU A 88 1.16 -17.76 -1.26
CA GLU A 88 -0.27 -17.52 -1.46
C GLU A 88 -0.76 -16.27 -0.71
N VAL A 89 -1.75 -15.57 -1.29
CA VAL A 89 -2.37 -14.40 -0.66
C VAL A 89 -3.42 -14.89 0.36
N PRO A 90 -3.37 -14.44 1.62
CA PRO A 90 -4.38 -14.82 2.60
C PRO A 90 -5.75 -14.22 2.26
N THR A 91 -6.81 -15.01 2.46
CA THR A 91 -8.20 -14.54 2.27
C THR A 91 -8.59 -13.57 3.39
N PRO A 92 -9.05 -12.34 3.07
CA PRO A 92 -9.25 -11.27 4.07
C PRO A 92 -10.64 -11.33 4.72
N ASN A 93 -11.05 -12.48 5.27
CA ASN A 93 -12.40 -12.67 5.80
C ASN A 93 -12.57 -12.30 7.28
N GLU A 94 -11.48 -12.11 8.01
CA GLU A 94 -11.47 -11.79 9.44
C GLU A 94 -10.68 -10.50 9.69
N PRO A 95 -10.67 -9.91 10.89
CA PRO A 95 -9.75 -8.82 11.23
C PRO A 95 -8.28 -9.27 11.14
N ALA A 96 -7.36 -8.35 10.82
CA ALA A 96 -5.93 -8.65 10.86
C ALA A 96 -5.44 -8.69 12.32
N THR A 97 -4.96 -9.85 12.77
CA THR A 97 -4.33 -10.03 14.10
C THR A 97 -2.80 -10.04 14.03
N TYR A 98 -2.24 -10.01 12.82
CA TYR A 98 -0.81 -10.00 12.52
C TYR A 98 -0.56 -9.30 11.17
N CYS A 99 0.70 -9.10 10.79
CA CYS A 99 1.05 -8.60 9.47
C CYS A 99 0.73 -9.63 8.38
N ARG A 100 -0.33 -9.40 7.59
CA ARG A 100 -0.77 -10.34 6.53
C ARG A 100 0.28 -10.61 5.45
N PHE A 101 1.26 -9.73 5.29
CA PHE A 101 2.35 -9.91 4.33
C PHE A 101 3.54 -10.69 4.91
N ALA A 102 3.60 -10.92 6.23
CA ALA A 102 4.72 -11.60 6.89
C ALA A 102 5.15 -12.91 6.22
N PRO A 103 4.24 -13.83 5.79
CA PRO A 103 4.64 -15.10 5.18
C PRO A 103 5.38 -14.96 3.84
N ARG A 104 5.30 -13.79 3.19
CA ARG A 104 5.89 -13.49 1.88
C ARG A 104 6.89 -12.34 1.95
N CYS A 105 7.10 -11.78 3.14
CA CYS A 105 7.93 -10.60 3.34
C CYS A 105 9.38 -11.03 3.56
N PRO A 106 10.35 -10.58 2.73
CA PRO A 106 11.76 -10.91 2.93
C PRO A 106 12.37 -10.23 4.17
N LYS A 107 11.68 -9.23 4.73
CA LYS A 107 12.08 -8.47 5.93
C LYS A 107 11.24 -8.84 7.17
N ALA A 108 10.51 -9.96 7.15
CA ALA A 108 9.71 -10.41 8.29
C ALA A 108 10.57 -10.74 9.51
N PHE A 109 10.01 -10.50 10.70
CA PHE A 109 10.59 -10.85 11.99
C PHE A 109 9.49 -11.22 12.98
N ASP A 110 9.84 -11.79 14.13
CA ASP A 110 8.90 -12.44 15.08
C ASP A 110 7.68 -11.59 15.44
N ALA A 111 7.84 -10.28 15.62
CA ALA A 111 6.72 -9.42 15.99
C ALA A 111 5.65 -9.31 14.89
N CYS A 112 6.01 -9.50 13.61
CA CYS A 112 5.09 -9.47 12.49
C CYS A 112 4.05 -10.60 12.54
N GLU A 113 4.35 -11.71 13.20
CA GLU A 113 3.46 -12.88 13.32
C GLU A 113 2.38 -12.71 14.39
N THR A 114 2.56 -11.74 15.29
CA THR A 114 1.71 -11.56 16.47
C THR A 114 1.11 -10.16 16.61
N ASN A 115 1.55 -9.20 15.79
CA ASN A 115 1.10 -7.81 15.86
C ASN A 115 0.65 -7.32 14.47
N PRO A 116 -0.57 -6.77 14.34
CA PRO A 116 -1.01 -6.16 13.10
C PRO A 116 -0.44 -4.74 12.98
N PRO A 117 0.22 -4.41 11.87
CA PRO A 117 0.74 -3.07 11.67
C PRO A 117 -0.39 -2.09 11.34
N ALA A 118 -0.37 -0.93 11.99
CA ALA A 118 -1.20 0.23 11.62
C ALA A 118 -0.45 1.18 10.67
N ASN A 119 -1.18 2.04 9.96
CA ASN A 119 -0.58 3.09 9.13
C ASN A 119 0.10 4.14 10.03
N VAL A 120 1.43 4.21 9.94
CA VAL A 120 2.26 5.21 10.64
C VAL A 120 2.99 6.09 9.63
N PRO A 121 3.30 7.35 9.96
CA PRO A 121 4.11 8.21 9.09
C PRO A 121 5.49 7.58 8.81
N VAL A 122 5.95 7.74 7.56
CA VAL A 122 7.26 7.27 7.10
C VAL A 122 7.98 8.37 6.34
N GLY A 123 9.29 8.49 6.53
CA GLY A 123 10.10 9.55 5.93
C GLY A 123 9.80 10.95 6.47
N GLU A 124 10.23 11.97 5.73
CA GLU A 124 10.14 13.39 6.13
C GLU A 124 8.85 14.10 5.67
N GLY A 125 8.00 13.43 4.88
CA GLY A 125 6.79 14.04 4.29
C GLY A 125 5.51 13.74 5.08
N ASP A 126 4.61 14.73 5.17
CA ASP A 126 3.35 14.63 5.94
C ASP A 126 2.30 13.67 5.34
N GLU A 127 2.52 13.17 4.11
CA GLU A 127 1.53 12.40 3.36
C GLU A 127 1.95 10.97 3.03
N HIS A 128 3.10 10.50 3.52
CA HIS A 128 3.59 9.14 3.31
C HIS A 128 3.40 8.29 4.57
N PHE A 129 2.63 7.23 4.45
CA PHE A 129 2.31 6.30 5.53
C PHE A 129 2.54 4.86 5.09
N ALA A 130 3.01 4.01 6.00
CA ALA A 130 3.11 2.57 5.77
C ALA A 130 2.55 1.79 6.97
N ALA A 131 1.86 0.69 6.67
CA ALA A 131 1.47 -0.31 7.67
C ALA A 131 2.57 -1.39 7.75
N CYS A 132 3.73 -1.03 8.30
CA CYS A 132 4.86 -1.95 8.46
C CYS A 132 5.58 -1.72 9.79
N LEU A 133 5.81 -2.78 10.57
CA LEU A 133 6.49 -2.73 11.88
C LEU A 133 7.96 -2.33 11.82
N LEU A 134 8.52 -2.15 10.61
CA LEU A 134 9.85 -1.58 10.44
C LEU A 134 9.90 -0.09 10.80
N TYR A 135 8.76 0.61 10.75
CA TYR A 135 8.68 2.06 10.93
C TYR A 135 7.94 2.46 12.22
N PRO A 136 8.10 3.71 12.69
CA PRO A 136 9.09 4.70 12.25
C PRO A 136 10.53 4.27 12.49
N GLU A 137 11.45 4.70 11.62
CA GLU A 137 12.88 4.45 11.80
C GLU A 137 13.44 5.17 13.04
N GLY A 138 14.59 4.72 13.55
CA GLY A 138 15.27 5.33 14.70
C GLY A 138 14.63 5.04 16.06
N LEU A 139 13.50 4.32 16.09
CA LEU A 139 12.86 3.84 17.31
C LEU A 139 13.26 2.37 17.60
N SER A 140 13.27 2.02 18.88
CA SER A 140 13.38 0.62 19.29
C SER A 140 12.15 -0.19 18.84
N GLU A 141 12.26 -1.50 18.82
CA GLU A 141 11.12 -2.38 18.49
C GLU A 141 9.92 -2.16 19.41
N ALA A 142 10.14 -2.08 20.73
CA ALA A 142 9.08 -1.85 21.70
C ALA A 142 8.32 -0.53 21.44
N GLU A 143 9.05 0.54 21.10
CA GLU A 143 8.47 1.84 20.76
C GLU A 143 7.65 1.78 19.45
N ARG A 144 8.14 1.09 18.42
CA ARG A 144 7.39 0.87 17.16
C ARG A 144 6.10 0.11 17.42
N LEU A 145 6.15 -0.96 18.23
CA LEU A 145 4.97 -1.75 18.57
C LEU A 145 3.93 -0.95 19.36
N GLU A 146 4.36 -0.05 20.24
CA GLU A 146 3.44 0.90 20.89
C GLU A 146 2.82 1.85 19.88
N ARG A 147 3.62 2.46 18.99
CA ARG A 147 3.14 3.35 17.93
C ARG A 147 2.06 2.70 17.06
N HIS A 148 2.29 1.47 16.61
CA HIS A 148 1.29 0.78 15.80
C HIS A 148 0.01 0.49 16.59
N ARG A 149 0.10 0.14 17.88
CA ARG A 149 -1.10 -0.05 18.72
C ARG A 149 -1.89 1.25 18.90
N GLU A 150 -1.23 2.38 19.11
CA GLU A 150 -1.88 3.70 19.22
C GLU A 150 -2.64 4.10 17.94
N HIS A 151 -2.11 3.70 16.77
CA HIS A 151 -2.65 4.06 15.45
C HIS A 151 -3.58 3.00 14.86
N GLN A 152 -3.88 1.92 15.59
CA GLN A 152 -4.87 0.95 15.14
C GLN A 152 -6.23 1.65 14.97
N PRO A 153 -6.94 1.40 13.84
CA PRO A 153 -8.28 1.92 13.68
C PRO A 153 -9.15 1.40 14.83
N ARG A 154 -9.79 2.32 15.56
CA ARG A 154 -10.81 1.92 16.54
C ARG A 154 -11.88 1.16 15.77
N THR A 155 -12.07 -0.12 16.07
CA THR A 155 -13.12 -0.94 15.47
C THR A 155 -14.48 -0.36 15.87
N GLY A 156 -14.97 0.59 15.08
CA GLY A 156 -16.30 1.17 15.17
C GLY A 156 -17.24 0.41 14.26
N ILE A 157 -17.57 -0.83 14.63
CA ILE A 157 -18.89 -1.36 14.32
C ILE A 157 -19.58 -1.40 15.68
N ASP A 158 -20.29 -0.31 15.97
CA ASP A 158 -21.31 -0.31 17.00
C ASP A 158 -22.28 -1.43 16.59
N SER A 159 -22.27 -2.55 17.33
CA SER A 159 -23.32 -3.55 17.23
C SER A 159 -24.58 -2.94 17.83
N GLY A 160 -25.20 -2.02 17.08
CA GLY A 160 -26.55 -1.56 17.34
C GLY A 160 -27.48 -2.75 17.26
N GLY A 161 -28.05 -3.12 18.41
CA GLY A 161 -29.02 -4.20 18.51
C GLY A 161 -30.17 -3.99 17.53
N ALA A 162 -30.41 -4.99 16.71
CA ALA A 162 -31.68 -5.18 16.03
C ALA A 162 -32.44 -6.26 16.82
N ASP A 163 -33.00 -5.83 17.96
CA ASP A 163 -34.25 -6.41 18.44
C ASP A 163 -35.37 -5.71 17.67
N GLU A 164 -35.92 -6.35 16.64
CA GLU A 164 -37.30 -6.20 16.16
C GLU A 164 -37.77 -7.50 15.50
#